data_AF-A0A9P6W0H1-F1
#
_entry.id   AF-A0A9P6W0H1-F1
#
_cell.length_a   1.000
_cell.length_b   1.000
_cell.length_c   1.000
_cell.angle_alpha   90.00
_cell.angle_beta   90.00
_cell.angle_gamma   90.00
#
_symmetry.space_group_name_H-M   'P 1'
#
loop_
_entity.id
_entity.type
_entity.pdbx_description
1 polymer ?
#
loop_
_entity_poly.entity_id
_entity_poly.type
_entity_poly.pdbx_seq_one_letter_code
_entity_poly.pdbx_strand_id
1 'polypeptide(L)'
;MLSFRYNFYDIIDSDSKDKPEQKIDAFIANDSSSMHNNGSVLSVIDKLPVSTPLPLTIEETVDSEFLEDEETVTNLQDVMNNLRLEDKLPKINNDQLNSLVVQARKLENKNIETPRLPTPSNTTIEYQLNKSEIPLAKNIVNQLISSLNERFESLELSNKKEVDRVIQEKKRREVERLARIEAERKRKEEEEKRKKAEEERIKQEFEAKEKAEQERIKQEKLKAEKEAKKKEEAHKLELKKQAELKAQEEEREANRSKYTTNFKTIEKKFLHYKEQIHLIKKDIVEPVKQLDKEQKKILSGHRRKINPKFGQLTNSNHQLQAIANELQNLISQAEQHPLMFKFLLNFTAKAIVHQAENEVRVKPESSVPLAKLALFLIQKFPDLQELLMVRFVKKCPFVIGYTCSIDTENGRSAMGWKRNSVDKWEATTSYDERIGGMMTLFSVITRLDTMIPGLQNPWSLDYSWMILARIANTPAELLTNVHFIVLGSWWDAAAAHFLHAYGNQGAKLLKLIGDNLTSVVADRKYVGAARLRILMEDWVSNNNITSFPEMDP
;
A
#
# COMPACT_ATOMS: atom_id res chain seq x y z
N MET A 1 68.79 11.00 2.63
CA MET A 1 67.74 12.02 2.37
C MET A 1 67.12 11.72 1.01
N LEU A 2 65.86 11.29 0.96
CA LEU A 2 65.10 11.17 -0.29
C LEU A 2 63.96 12.19 -0.27
N SER A 3 64.15 13.30 -0.99
CA SER A 3 63.14 14.36 -1.09
C SER A 3 62.05 13.93 -2.07
N PHE A 4 61.00 13.28 -1.56
CA PHE A 4 59.81 13.01 -2.34
C PHE A 4 59.12 14.33 -2.71
N ARG A 5 59.32 14.78 -3.95
CA ARG A 5 58.58 15.91 -4.54
C ARG A 5 57.13 15.48 -4.78
N TYR A 6 56.28 15.65 -3.78
CA TYR A 6 54.84 15.40 -3.86
C TYR A 6 54.21 16.17 -5.03
N ASN A 7 53.48 15.45 -5.90
CA ASN A 7 52.89 16.03 -7.10
C ASN A 7 51.61 16.81 -6.78
N PHE A 8 51.46 17.97 -7.40
CA PHE A 8 50.41 18.95 -7.12
C PHE A 8 48.98 18.50 -7.54
N TYR A 9 48.87 17.45 -8.34
CA TYR A 9 47.60 17.05 -8.98
C TYR A 9 46.68 16.18 -8.10
N ASP A 10 47.22 15.26 -7.28
CA ASP A 10 46.41 14.22 -6.62
C ASP A 10 45.36 14.77 -5.63
N ILE A 11 45.65 15.92 -5.01
CA ILE A 11 44.73 16.61 -4.08
C ILE A 11 43.55 17.27 -4.84
N ILE A 12 43.70 17.53 -6.14
CA ILE A 12 42.69 18.16 -7.00
C ILE A 12 41.91 17.11 -7.81
N ASP A 13 42.62 16.15 -8.41
CA ASP A 13 42.05 15.16 -9.34
C ASP A 13 41.16 14.11 -8.63
N SER A 14 41.33 13.94 -7.32
CA SER A 14 40.56 13.02 -6.46
C SER A 14 39.09 13.37 -6.19
N ASP A 15 38.56 14.45 -6.79
CA ASP A 15 37.11 14.71 -6.93
C ASP A 15 36.73 15.01 -8.41
N SER A 16 37.64 14.74 -9.37
CA SER A 16 37.52 15.08 -10.81
C SER A 16 37.32 13.87 -11.73
N LYS A 17 37.55 12.65 -11.23
CA LYS A 17 37.27 11.38 -11.92
C LYS A 17 35.98 10.70 -11.44
N ASP A 18 35.36 11.24 -10.38
CA ASP A 18 34.02 10.88 -9.92
C ASP A 18 33.01 11.26 -11.03
N LYS A 19 32.53 10.27 -11.81
CA LYS A 19 31.39 10.42 -12.72
C LYS A 19 30.18 10.97 -11.94
N PRO A 20 29.22 11.68 -12.57
CA PRO A 20 27.98 12.03 -11.89
C PRO A 20 27.24 10.75 -11.48
N GLU A 21 27.25 10.44 -10.17
CA GLU A 21 26.42 9.38 -9.59
C GLU A 21 24.95 9.68 -9.95
N GLN A 22 24.28 8.72 -10.58
CA GLN A 22 22.86 8.86 -10.94
C GLN A 22 22.01 8.95 -9.66
N LYS A 23 20.88 9.67 -9.73
CA LYS A 23 19.97 9.85 -8.59
C LYS A 23 19.60 8.50 -7.97
N ILE A 24 19.83 8.36 -6.66
CA ILE A 24 19.52 7.15 -5.90
C ILE A 24 18.05 7.20 -5.44
N ASP A 25 17.14 7.19 -6.42
CA ASP A 25 15.67 7.13 -6.23
C ASP A 25 15.14 5.69 -6.44
N ALA A 26 15.94 4.67 -6.11
CA ALA A 26 15.56 3.25 -6.22
C ALA A 26 16.42 2.33 -5.33
N PHE A 27 16.02 2.10 -4.07
CA PHE A 27 16.58 1.01 -3.24
C PHE A 27 15.62 0.46 -2.17
N ILE A 28 14.35 0.26 -2.54
CA ILE A 28 13.39 -0.57 -1.80
C ILE A 28 12.67 -1.44 -2.84
N ALA A 29 12.42 -2.72 -2.50
CA ALA A 29 12.06 -3.83 -3.40
C ALA A 29 13.25 -4.38 -4.21
N ASN A 30 13.50 -5.70 -4.29
CA ASN A 30 12.86 -6.86 -3.64
C ASN A 30 13.91 -7.98 -3.48
N ASP A 31 13.64 -8.96 -2.61
CA ASP A 31 14.08 -10.33 -2.89
C ASP A 31 13.08 -11.38 -2.37
N SER A 32 12.45 -12.09 -3.31
CA SER A 32 11.68 -13.33 -3.15
C SER A 32 11.39 -13.84 -4.57
N SER A 33 11.63 -15.12 -4.85
CA SER A 33 11.58 -15.64 -6.22
C SER A 33 10.28 -16.40 -6.54
N SER A 34 9.77 -16.25 -7.77
CA SER A 34 9.83 -17.35 -8.75
C SER A 34 9.15 -17.03 -10.09
N MET A 35 9.76 -17.61 -11.13
CA MET A 35 9.36 -17.80 -12.54
C MET A 35 7.96 -17.38 -13.02
N HIS A 36 7.92 -16.66 -14.15
CA HIS A 36 7.45 -17.27 -15.41
C HIS A 36 7.99 -16.55 -16.66
N ASN A 37 7.65 -17.04 -17.86
CA ASN A 37 8.50 -17.00 -19.05
C ASN A 37 7.76 -16.45 -20.30
N ASN A 38 8.47 -15.71 -21.17
CA ASN A 38 8.21 -15.38 -22.59
C ASN A 38 6.80 -14.90 -23.07
N GLY A 39 6.76 -13.86 -23.91
CA GLY A 39 5.50 -13.48 -24.63
C GLY A 39 5.53 -12.19 -25.46
N SER A 40 6.44 -12.05 -26.43
CA SER A 40 6.51 -10.88 -27.34
C SER A 40 5.29 -10.75 -28.28
N VAL A 41 4.92 -9.51 -28.70
CA VAL A 41 4.88 -9.05 -30.13
C VAL A 41 4.16 -7.68 -30.31
N LEU A 42 4.93 -6.68 -30.76
CA LEU A 42 4.67 -5.54 -31.68
C LEU A 42 3.29 -4.80 -31.81
N SER A 43 3.35 -3.46 -31.63
CA SER A 43 3.08 -2.41 -32.68
C SER A 43 1.59 -2.06 -33.06
N VAL A 44 1.20 -0.91 -33.67
CA VAL A 44 1.89 0.36 -34.03
C VAL A 44 0.91 1.53 -34.38
N ILE A 45 1.16 2.74 -33.84
CA ILE A 45 0.99 4.12 -34.43
C ILE A 45 -0.40 4.74 -34.80
N ASP A 46 -0.46 6.09 -34.64
CA ASP A 46 -1.38 7.11 -35.25
C ASP A 46 -2.89 7.17 -34.83
N LYS A 47 -3.58 8.34 -34.77
CA LYS A 47 -3.14 9.77 -34.78
C LYS A 47 -4.18 10.71 -34.12
N LEU A 48 -3.70 11.86 -33.61
CA LEU A 48 -4.42 13.11 -33.24
C LEU A 48 -4.80 13.92 -34.51
N PRO A 49 -5.57 15.07 -34.53
CA PRO A 49 -5.47 16.22 -33.58
C PRO A 49 -6.69 17.21 -33.42
N VAL A 50 -6.45 18.38 -32.77
CA VAL A 50 -7.23 19.67 -32.76
C VAL A 50 -8.59 19.67 -31.99
N SER A 51 -9.07 20.74 -31.32
CA SER A 51 -8.50 21.88 -30.56
C SER A 51 -9.64 22.63 -29.82
N THR A 52 -9.32 23.36 -28.75
CA THR A 52 -10.14 24.37 -28.02
C THR A 52 -10.49 25.61 -28.90
N PRO A 53 -11.44 26.53 -28.53
CA PRO A 53 -11.81 26.96 -27.15
C PRO A 53 -13.27 27.35 -26.79
N LEU A 54 -13.45 27.71 -25.50
CA LEU A 54 -14.52 28.47 -24.80
C LEU A 54 -14.64 29.94 -25.30
N PRO A 55 -15.70 30.76 -24.99
CA PRO A 55 -16.33 30.92 -23.66
C PRO A 55 -17.86 31.28 -23.55
N LEU A 56 -18.30 31.38 -22.27
CA LEU A 56 -19.42 32.11 -21.57
C LEU A 56 -20.43 32.98 -22.39
N THR A 57 -21.67 33.29 -21.94
CA THR A 57 -22.15 33.65 -20.56
C THR A 57 -23.70 33.72 -20.41
N ILE A 58 -24.23 33.62 -19.18
CA ILE A 58 -25.45 34.29 -18.60
C ILE A 58 -26.91 33.83 -18.96
N GLU A 59 -27.71 33.57 -17.89
CA GLU A 59 -29.18 33.83 -17.60
C GLU A 59 -30.30 33.53 -18.65
N GLU A 60 -31.61 33.29 -18.36
CA GLU A 60 -32.40 32.94 -17.14
C GLU A 60 -33.79 32.30 -17.53
N THR A 61 -34.41 31.54 -16.60
CA THR A 61 -35.88 31.31 -16.36
C THR A 61 -36.95 30.95 -17.44
N VAL A 62 -37.76 29.90 -17.11
CA VAL A 62 -39.27 29.82 -17.11
C VAL A 62 -40.12 29.31 -18.32
N ASP A 63 -40.83 28.21 -18.04
CA ASP A 63 -42.20 27.69 -18.33
C ASP A 63 -42.93 27.57 -19.71
N SER A 64 -43.59 26.39 -19.84
CA SER A 64 -44.95 26.05 -20.37
C SER A 64 -45.46 26.34 -21.80
N GLU A 65 -45.83 25.28 -22.54
CA GLU A 65 -47.13 24.95 -23.23
C GLU A 65 -46.92 23.60 -24.00
N PHE A 66 -47.83 22.64 -24.25
CA PHE A 66 -49.29 22.49 -24.46
C PHE A 66 -49.79 22.70 -25.92
N LEU A 67 -50.24 21.61 -26.60
CA LEU A 67 -51.22 21.57 -27.72
C LEU A 67 -51.51 20.11 -28.16
N GLU A 68 -52.66 19.87 -28.83
CA GLU A 68 -53.17 18.56 -29.29
C GLU A 68 -53.41 18.52 -30.84
N ASP A 69 -54.43 17.78 -31.32
CA ASP A 69 -54.95 17.63 -32.71
C ASP A 69 -54.26 16.59 -33.64
N GLU A 70 -54.91 15.89 -34.60
CA GLU A 70 -56.34 15.63 -34.90
C GLU A 70 -56.44 14.38 -35.84
N GLU A 71 -57.15 13.28 -35.51
CA GLU A 71 -57.58 12.27 -36.53
C GLU A 71 -58.68 11.25 -36.13
N THR A 72 -59.35 11.39 -34.97
CA THR A 72 -60.21 10.31 -34.40
C THR A 72 -61.68 10.28 -34.85
N VAL A 73 -62.10 11.15 -35.77
CA VAL A 73 -63.53 11.48 -35.99
C VAL A 73 -64.21 10.71 -37.14
N THR A 74 -63.45 10.19 -38.12
CA THR A 74 -64.00 9.71 -39.40
C THR A 74 -64.67 8.32 -39.37
N ASN A 75 -64.41 7.48 -38.37
CA ASN A 75 -64.73 6.04 -38.43
C ASN A 75 -65.98 5.60 -37.62
N LEU A 76 -66.73 6.54 -37.05
CA LEU A 76 -67.91 6.26 -36.21
C LEU A 76 -69.26 6.47 -36.93
N GLN A 77 -69.28 7.21 -38.04
CA GLN A 77 -70.51 7.65 -38.70
C GLN A 77 -71.18 6.55 -39.55
N ASP A 78 -70.40 5.69 -40.21
CA ASP A 78 -70.91 4.66 -41.12
C ASP A 78 -71.65 3.51 -40.42
N VAL A 79 -71.34 3.24 -39.15
CA VAL A 79 -71.93 2.15 -38.37
C VAL A 79 -73.42 2.40 -38.07
N MET A 80 -73.83 3.67 -37.96
CA MET A 80 -75.17 4.05 -37.49
C MET A 80 -76.29 3.90 -38.55
N ASN A 81 -75.96 3.83 -39.83
CA ASN A 81 -76.96 3.92 -40.91
C ASN A 81 -77.70 2.60 -41.25
N ASN A 82 -77.26 1.46 -40.72
CA ASN A 82 -77.66 0.13 -41.24
C ASN A 82 -78.70 -0.65 -40.40
N LEU A 83 -79.42 0.00 -39.47
CA LEU A 83 -80.36 -0.69 -38.54
C LEU A 83 -81.73 0.00 -38.42
N ARG A 84 -82.78 -0.62 -38.98
CA ARG A 84 -84.22 -0.38 -38.69
C ARG A 84 -85.00 -1.70 -38.67
N LEU A 85 -86.15 -1.74 -37.98
CA LEU A 85 -86.61 -2.97 -37.30
C LEU A 85 -88.13 -3.27 -37.34
N GLU A 86 -88.95 -2.53 -38.10
CA GLU A 86 -90.40 -2.41 -37.82
C GLU A 86 -91.30 -3.54 -38.38
N ASP A 87 -90.86 -4.34 -39.37
CA ASP A 87 -91.75 -5.17 -40.20
C ASP A 87 -92.26 -6.52 -39.60
N LYS A 88 -92.08 -6.83 -38.31
CA LYS A 88 -92.06 -8.25 -37.83
C LYS A 88 -92.77 -8.60 -36.50
N LEU A 89 -94.04 -8.25 -36.28
CA LEU A 89 -94.85 -8.71 -35.11
C LEU A 89 -96.32 -9.14 -35.41
N PRO A 90 -96.89 -10.16 -34.72
CA PRO A 90 -98.26 -10.71 -34.93
C PRO A 90 -99.29 -10.35 -33.81
N LYS A 91 -100.57 -10.82 -33.93
CA LYS A 91 -101.67 -10.55 -32.96
C LYS A 91 -102.72 -11.70 -32.82
N ILE A 92 -103.18 -12.00 -31.58
CA ILE A 92 -104.36 -12.82 -31.16
C ILE A 92 -104.91 -12.25 -29.81
N ASN A 93 -106.11 -12.63 -29.33
CA ASN A 93 -106.79 -12.05 -28.13
C ASN A 93 -107.20 -13.07 -27.02
N ASN A 94 -107.57 -12.59 -25.82
CA ASN A 94 -107.86 -13.32 -24.56
C ASN A 94 -109.38 -13.38 -24.18
N ASP A 95 -109.73 -14.10 -23.08
CA ASP A 95 -110.61 -13.55 -22.00
C ASP A 95 -110.88 -14.44 -20.75
N GLN A 96 -110.78 -15.78 -20.80
CA GLN A 96 -111.32 -16.69 -19.75
C GLN A 96 -110.56 -16.78 -18.39
N LEU A 97 -109.81 -15.76 -17.97
CA LEU A 97 -108.72 -15.92 -16.98
C LEU A 97 -109.13 -16.01 -15.48
N ASN A 98 -110.19 -15.33 -15.03
CA ASN A 98 -110.11 -14.65 -13.71
C ASN A 98 -111.01 -15.11 -12.53
N SER A 99 -111.90 -16.11 -12.63
CA SER A 99 -113.05 -16.21 -11.68
C SER A 99 -112.89 -17.01 -10.37
N LEU A 100 -111.88 -17.88 -10.20
CA LEU A 100 -111.96 -19.00 -9.23
C LEU A 100 -111.13 -18.91 -7.92
N VAL A 101 -110.28 -17.89 -7.72
CA VAL A 101 -109.14 -17.97 -6.76
C VAL A 101 -109.46 -17.56 -5.29
N VAL A 102 -110.64 -17.03 -4.98
CA VAL A 102 -110.80 -16.05 -3.87
C VAL A 102 -111.02 -16.62 -2.45
N GLN A 103 -111.46 -17.87 -2.25
CA GLN A 103 -112.17 -18.25 -1.00
C GLN A 103 -111.35 -18.59 0.28
N ALA A 104 -110.02 -18.73 0.23
CA ALA A 104 -109.28 -19.54 1.23
C ALA A 104 -108.46 -18.80 2.33
N ARG A 105 -108.88 -17.62 2.83
CA ARG A 105 -108.16 -16.91 3.94
C ARG A 105 -109.10 -16.41 5.06
N LYS A 106 -108.96 -16.92 6.30
CA LYS A 106 -109.44 -16.22 7.53
C LYS A 106 -108.92 -16.80 8.86
N LEU A 107 -108.52 -15.89 9.76
CA LEU A 107 -108.46 -15.94 11.25
C LEU A 107 -107.27 -16.62 11.99
N GLU A 108 -106.39 -15.77 12.53
CA GLU A 108 -105.48 -15.95 13.67
C GLU A 108 -105.83 -14.90 14.78
N ASN A 109 -105.37 -15.07 16.06
CA ASN A 109 -104.57 -14.08 16.84
C ASN A 109 -104.68 -14.10 18.41
N LYS A 110 -103.63 -13.48 19.03
CA LYS A 110 -103.38 -12.95 20.42
C LYS A 110 -102.30 -13.73 21.20
N ASN A 111 -101.31 -13.15 21.92
CA ASN A 111 -100.89 -11.77 22.31
C ASN A 111 -99.33 -11.78 22.59
N ILE A 112 -98.45 -10.74 22.65
CA ILE A 112 -98.45 -9.27 22.86
C ILE A 112 -98.48 -8.85 24.36
N GLU A 113 -97.58 -8.03 24.98
CA GLU A 113 -96.54 -7.06 24.49
C GLU A 113 -95.19 -7.02 25.34
N THR A 114 -94.59 -5.84 25.67
CA THR A 114 -93.18 -5.63 26.19
C THR A 114 -93.05 -4.98 27.61
N PRO A 115 -91.82 -4.79 28.16
CA PRO A 115 -91.33 -3.43 28.54
C PRO A 115 -89.79 -3.16 28.42
N ARG A 116 -89.27 -2.05 29.03
CA ARG A 116 -87.93 -1.40 28.85
C ARG A 116 -86.91 -1.56 30.03
N LEU A 117 -85.74 -0.88 29.91
CA LEU A 117 -84.72 -0.45 30.93
C LEU A 117 -83.40 -1.30 31.05
N PRO A 118 -82.32 -0.88 31.79
CA PRO A 118 -80.92 -1.13 31.40
C PRO A 118 -80.11 -2.15 32.27
N THR A 119 -78.79 -2.18 32.04
CA THR A 119 -77.70 -2.87 32.77
C THR A 119 -77.66 -4.42 32.58
N PRO A 120 -77.01 -5.29 33.39
CA PRO A 120 -76.00 -6.20 32.83
C PRO A 120 -76.21 -7.71 33.10
N SER A 121 -75.25 -8.54 32.64
CA SER A 121 -74.91 -9.90 33.15
C SER A 121 -75.57 -11.15 32.54
N ASN A 122 -74.71 -12.14 32.28
CA ASN A 122 -74.80 -13.60 32.53
C ASN A 122 -76.14 -14.38 32.50
N THR A 123 -76.05 -15.59 31.87
CA THR A 123 -76.50 -16.92 32.37
C THR A 123 -77.43 -17.74 31.45
N THR A 124 -76.94 -18.97 31.19
CA THR A 124 -77.50 -20.17 30.56
C THR A 124 -78.86 -20.69 31.07
N ILE A 125 -79.64 -21.36 30.21
CA ILE A 125 -80.57 -22.47 30.57
C ILE A 125 -80.51 -23.58 29.50
N GLU A 126 -80.54 -24.86 29.90
CA GLU A 126 -80.60 -26.08 29.04
C GLU A 126 -82.00 -26.74 29.05
N TYR A 127 -82.31 -27.67 28.13
CA TYR A 127 -83.26 -28.79 28.35
C TYR A 127 -83.13 -29.95 27.32
N GLN A 128 -83.57 -31.17 27.67
CA GLN A 128 -83.58 -32.43 26.86
C GLN A 128 -84.89 -33.23 27.05
N LEU A 129 -85.28 -34.17 26.14
CA LEU A 129 -86.09 -35.42 26.36
C LEU A 129 -86.47 -36.18 25.04
N ASN A 130 -87.03 -37.42 25.09
CA ASN A 130 -87.21 -38.34 23.91
C ASN A 130 -88.16 -39.59 24.14
N LYS A 131 -88.96 -40.08 23.13
CA LYS A 131 -89.43 -41.50 22.81
C LYS A 131 -90.88 -41.77 22.24
N SER A 132 -91.02 -42.79 21.35
CA SER A 132 -92.15 -43.77 21.11
C SER A 132 -93.35 -43.53 20.12
N GLU A 133 -94.08 -44.63 19.75
CA GLU A 133 -94.48 -45.06 18.37
C GLU A 133 -95.79 -45.97 18.31
N ILE A 134 -96.55 -46.34 17.23
CA ILE A 134 -96.69 -45.91 15.80
C ILE A 134 -98.05 -46.20 15.00
N PRO A 135 -98.70 -47.42 14.88
CA PRO A 135 -99.49 -47.79 13.65
C PRO A 135 -100.96 -48.37 13.73
N LEU A 136 -101.80 -48.23 12.66
CA LEU A 136 -102.87 -49.17 12.19
C LEU A 136 -103.44 -48.86 10.74
N ALA A 137 -104.24 -49.75 10.10
CA ALA A 137 -104.86 -49.63 8.74
C ALA A 137 -106.09 -50.63 8.52
N LYS A 138 -106.78 -50.93 7.38
CA LYS A 138 -106.55 -50.68 5.91
C LYS A 138 -107.72 -50.81 4.83
N ASN A 139 -108.53 -51.89 4.72
CA ASN A 139 -108.48 -52.75 3.48
C ASN A 139 -109.64 -52.98 2.42
N ILE A 140 -110.80 -52.31 2.30
CA ILE A 140 -111.98 -52.85 1.50
C ILE A 140 -112.17 -52.36 0.01
N VAL A 141 -113.39 -51.94 -0.42
CA VAL A 141 -113.80 -51.28 -1.70
C VAL A 141 -113.83 -52.07 -3.04
N ASN A 142 -112.97 -53.06 -3.30
CA ASN A 142 -112.48 -53.30 -4.68
C ASN A 142 -113.38 -53.93 -5.78
N GLN A 143 -114.56 -54.51 -5.53
CA GLN A 143 -115.13 -55.50 -6.48
C GLN A 143 -115.91 -54.95 -7.70
N LEU A 144 -116.39 -53.70 -7.67
CA LEU A 144 -117.38 -53.19 -8.64
C LEU A 144 -116.76 -52.59 -9.93
N ILE A 145 -115.44 -52.39 -9.96
CA ILE A 145 -114.73 -51.63 -11.01
C ILE A 145 -114.56 -52.41 -12.32
N SER A 146 -114.59 -53.75 -12.29
CA SER A 146 -114.12 -54.59 -13.42
C SER A 146 -114.97 -54.49 -14.70
N SER A 147 -116.29 -54.29 -14.60
CA SER A 147 -117.22 -54.57 -15.71
C SER A 147 -117.30 -53.48 -16.78
N LEU A 148 -116.80 -52.26 -16.53
CA LEU A 148 -116.99 -51.13 -17.45
C LEU A 148 -115.84 -50.93 -18.45
N ASN A 149 -114.65 -51.48 -18.17
CA ASN A 149 -113.43 -51.14 -18.92
C ASN A 149 -113.41 -51.75 -20.34
N GLU A 150 -113.86 -53.00 -20.51
CA GLU A 150 -113.73 -53.77 -21.77
C GLU A 150 -114.40 -53.09 -22.97
N ARG A 151 -115.45 -52.29 -22.77
CA ARG A 151 -116.14 -51.58 -23.87
C ARG A 151 -115.42 -50.33 -24.36
N PHE A 152 -114.45 -49.80 -23.61
CA PHE A 152 -113.78 -48.54 -23.94
C PHE A 152 -112.58 -48.75 -24.88
N GLU A 153 -111.78 -49.80 -24.65
CA GLU A 153 -110.53 -50.07 -25.37
C GLU A 153 -110.74 -50.29 -26.89
N SER A 154 -111.87 -50.89 -27.27
CA SER A 154 -112.16 -51.22 -28.68
C SER A 154 -112.28 -50.00 -29.60
N LEU A 155 -112.55 -48.81 -29.08
CA LEU A 155 -112.73 -47.59 -29.88
C LEU A 155 -111.45 -46.77 -30.00
N GLU A 156 -110.57 -46.78 -28.97
CA GLU A 156 -109.37 -45.95 -28.94
C GLU A 156 -108.32 -46.38 -29.99
N LEU A 157 -108.23 -47.68 -30.27
CA LEU A 157 -107.18 -48.27 -31.11
C LEU A 157 -107.24 -47.84 -32.59
N SER A 158 -108.41 -47.42 -33.09
CA SER A 158 -108.61 -47.09 -34.51
C SER A 158 -108.11 -45.68 -34.85
N ASN A 159 -108.55 -44.66 -34.11
CA ASN A 159 -108.20 -43.26 -34.38
C ASN A 159 -106.69 -42.96 -34.23
N LYS A 160 -105.98 -43.72 -33.38
CA LYS A 160 -104.57 -43.48 -33.05
C LYS A 160 -103.63 -43.59 -34.27
N LYS A 161 -103.93 -44.48 -35.21
CA LYS A 161 -103.03 -44.84 -36.33
C LYS A 161 -102.85 -43.76 -37.39
N GLU A 162 -103.81 -42.86 -37.58
CA GLU A 162 -103.76 -41.88 -38.67
C GLU A 162 -103.01 -40.59 -38.28
N VAL A 163 -103.09 -40.21 -36.99
CA VAL A 163 -102.43 -39.01 -36.45
C VAL A 163 -100.90 -39.16 -36.45
N ASP A 164 -100.38 -40.33 -36.09
CA ASP A 164 -98.94 -40.58 -35.98
C ASP A 164 -98.20 -40.37 -37.32
N ARG A 165 -98.87 -40.64 -38.45
CA ARG A 165 -98.26 -40.58 -39.79
C ARG A 165 -97.82 -39.17 -40.18
N VAL A 166 -98.64 -38.17 -39.89
CA VAL A 166 -98.38 -36.76 -40.24
C VAL A 166 -97.30 -36.12 -39.35
N ILE A 167 -97.17 -36.59 -38.11
CA ILE A 167 -96.21 -36.06 -37.12
C ILE A 167 -94.76 -36.41 -37.50
N GLN A 168 -94.52 -37.59 -38.10
CA GLN A 168 -93.17 -38.05 -38.42
C GLN A 168 -92.52 -37.25 -39.55
N GLU A 169 -93.27 -36.96 -40.62
CA GLU A 169 -92.80 -36.22 -41.80
C GLU A 169 -92.22 -34.84 -41.41
N LYS A 170 -92.95 -34.09 -40.57
CA LYS A 170 -92.59 -32.71 -40.19
C LYS A 170 -91.38 -32.64 -39.26
N LYS A 171 -91.20 -33.63 -38.37
CA LYS A 171 -90.04 -33.69 -37.45
C LYS A 171 -88.70 -33.86 -38.19
N ARG A 172 -88.69 -34.57 -39.32
CA ARG A 172 -87.44 -34.96 -40.00
C ARG A 172 -86.67 -33.77 -40.59
N ARG A 173 -87.35 -32.75 -41.10
CA ARG A 173 -86.71 -31.57 -41.74
C ARG A 173 -86.07 -30.60 -40.75
N GLU A 174 -86.65 -30.42 -39.56
CA GLU A 174 -86.14 -29.44 -38.59
C GLU A 174 -84.83 -29.91 -37.95
N VAL A 175 -84.69 -31.22 -37.70
CA VAL A 175 -83.48 -31.84 -37.16
C VAL A 175 -82.26 -31.62 -38.07
N GLU A 176 -82.42 -31.76 -39.39
CA GLU A 176 -81.32 -31.60 -40.35
C GLU A 176 -80.81 -30.15 -40.41
N ARG A 177 -81.71 -29.16 -40.30
CA ARG A 177 -81.37 -27.74 -40.29
C ARG A 177 -80.56 -27.35 -39.04
N LEU A 178 -80.99 -27.82 -37.87
CA LEU A 178 -80.32 -27.55 -36.58
C LEU A 178 -78.91 -28.16 -36.55
N ALA A 179 -78.74 -29.38 -37.05
CA ALA A 179 -77.47 -30.09 -37.04
C ALA A 179 -76.33 -29.35 -37.78
N ARG A 180 -76.62 -28.64 -38.87
CA ARG A 180 -75.60 -27.87 -39.61
C ARG A 180 -75.09 -26.66 -38.83
N ILE A 181 -75.97 -25.93 -38.15
CA ILE A 181 -75.63 -24.72 -37.39
C ILE A 181 -74.76 -25.07 -36.17
N GLU A 182 -75.12 -26.15 -35.47
CA GLU A 182 -74.36 -26.68 -34.33
C GLU A 182 -72.92 -27.05 -34.73
N ALA A 183 -72.75 -27.72 -35.88
CA ALA A 183 -71.45 -28.18 -36.38
C ALA A 183 -70.51 -27.02 -36.78
N GLU A 184 -71.02 -25.94 -37.36
CA GLU A 184 -70.18 -24.79 -37.74
C GLU A 184 -69.74 -23.98 -36.51
N ARG A 185 -70.66 -23.73 -35.56
CA ARG A 185 -70.33 -23.06 -34.29
C ARG A 185 -69.21 -23.78 -33.55
N LYS A 186 -69.32 -25.11 -33.42
CA LYS A 186 -68.36 -25.91 -32.66
C LYS A 186 -66.94 -25.88 -33.25
N ARG A 187 -66.80 -25.83 -34.58
CA ARG A 187 -65.49 -25.68 -35.23
C ARG A 187 -64.83 -24.33 -34.92
N LYS A 188 -65.59 -23.23 -34.95
CA LYS A 188 -65.08 -21.89 -34.64
C LYS A 188 -64.63 -21.78 -33.18
N GLU A 189 -65.42 -22.31 -32.24
CA GLU A 189 -65.04 -22.37 -30.82
C GLU A 189 -63.78 -23.20 -30.55
N GLU A 190 -63.58 -24.33 -31.24
CA GLU A 190 -62.39 -25.17 -31.08
C GLU A 190 -61.12 -24.51 -31.66
N GLU A 191 -61.22 -23.77 -32.77
CA GLU A 191 -60.07 -23.05 -33.34
C GLU A 191 -59.68 -21.82 -32.50
N GLU A 192 -60.67 -21.06 -32.02
CA GLU A 192 -60.42 -19.88 -31.17
C GLU A 192 -59.80 -20.27 -29.82
N LYS A 193 -60.29 -21.37 -29.19
CA LYS A 193 -59.69 -21.93 -27.97
C LYS A 193 -58.24 -22.39 -28.19
N ARG A 194 -57.92 -22.98 -29.36
CA ARG A 194 -56.54 -23.38 -29.68
C ARG A 194 -55.59 -22.19 -29.82
N LYS A 195 -56.03 -21.11 -30.49
CA LYS A 195 -55.21 -19.89 -30.64
C LYS A 195 -54.95 -19.22 -29.29
N LYS A 196 -55.99 -19.00 -28.48
CA LYS A 196 -55.87 -18.41 -27.14
C LYS A 196 -54.97 -19.24 -26.21
N ALA A 197 -55.08 -20.57 -26.23
CA ALA A 197 -54.23 -21.45 -25.42
C ALA A 197 -52.75 -21.39 -25.81
N GLU A 198 -52.43 -21.24 -27.10
CA GLU A 198 -51.05 -21.14 -27.57
C GLU A 198 -50.44 -19.74 -27.28
N GLU A 199 -51.20 -18.67 -27.50
CA GLU A 199 -50.80 -17.29 -27.15
C GLU A 199 -50.53 -17.14 -25.64
N GLU A 200 -51.42 -17.68 -24.80
CA GLU A 200 -51.25 -17.68 -23.34
C GLU A 200 -50.01 -18.48 -22.93
N ARG A 201 -49.77 -19.65 -23.53
CA ARG A 201 -48.60 -20.49 -23.26
C ARG A 201 -47.28 -19.80 -23.65
N ILE A 202 -47.23 -19.17 -24.83
CA ILE A 202 -46.06 -18.40 -25.29
C ILE A 202 -45.78 -17.23 -24.34
N LYS A 203 -46.82 -16.51 -23.90
CA LYS A 203 -46.67 -15.41 -22.94
C LYS A 203 -46.15 -15.89 -21.57
N GLN A 204 -46.70 -17.00 -21.05
CA GLN A 204 -46.23 -17.60 -19.80
C GLN A 204 -44.76 -18.06 -19.89
N GLU A 205 -44.35 -18.65 -21.02
CA GLU A 205 -42.96 -19.08 -21.22
C GLU A 205 -41.99 -17.88 -21.33
N PHE A 206 -42.40 -16.79 -21.99
CA PHE A 206 -41.61 -15.56 -22.07
C PHE A 206 -41.45 -14.89 -20.69
N GLU A 207 -42.55 -14.69 -19.95
CA GLU A 207 -42.51 -14.13 -18.60
C GLU A 207 -41.69 -15.00 -17.63
N ALA A 208 -41.74 -16.32 -17.75
CA ALA A 208 -40.95 -17.23 -16.93
C ALA A 208 -39.45 -17.11 -17.23
N LYS A 209 -39.05 -17.01 -18.50
CA LYS A 209 -37.65 -16.81 -18.92
C LYS A 209 -37.11 -15.45 -18.46
N GLU A 210 -37.90 -14.38 -18.60
CA GLU A 210 -37.46 -13.05 -18.17
C GLU A 210 -37.26 -12.99 -16.64
N LYS A 211 -38.21 -13.52 -15.87
CA LYS A 211 -38.11 -13.58 -14.40
C LYS A 211 -36.91 -14.44 -13.95
N ALA A 212 -36.64 -15.56 -14.62
CA ALA A 212 -35.49 -16.40 -14.34
C ALA A 212 -34.15 -15.68 -14.65
N GLU A 213 -34.05 -14.96 -15.76
CA GLU A 213 -32.83 -14.25 -16.14
C GLU A 213 -32.58 -13.03 -15.23
N GLN A 214 -33.62 -12.25 -14.92
CA GLN A 214 -33.51 -11.13 -13.96
C GLN A 214 -33.04 -11.62 -12.58
N GLU A 215 -33.55 -12.76 -12.10
CA GLU A 215 -33.13 -13.33 -10.81
C GLU A 215 -31.68 -13.86 -10.87
N ARG A 216 -31.29 -14.50 -11.97
CA ARG A 216 -29.91 -14.95 -12.20
C ARG A 216 -28.92 -13.78 -12.15
N ILE A 217 -29.22 -12.68 -12.86
CA ILE A 217 -28.40 -11.46 -12.87
C ILE A 217 -28.34 -10.80 -11.48
N LYS A 218 -29.45 -10.79 -10.72
CA LYS A 218 -29.46 -10.29 -9.32
C LYS A 218 -28.55 -11.12 -8.41
N GLN A 219 -28.64 -12.45 -8.50
CA GLN A 219 -27.80 -13.34 -7.70
C GLN A 219 -26.32 -13.26 -8.08
N GLU A 220 -25.99 -13.10 -9.36
CA GLU A 220 -24.62 -12.94 -9.84
C GLU A 220 -24.01 -11.62 -9.36
N LYS A 221 -24.72 -10.48 -9.51
CA LYS A 221 -24.29 -9.18 -8.98
C LYS A 221 -24.09 -9.22 -7.46
N LEU A 222 -25.03 -9.85 -6.72
CA LEU A 222 -24.93 -9.98 -5.26
C LEU A 222 -23.77 -10.88 -4.81
N LYS A 223 -23.39 -11.89 -5.61
CA LYS A 223 -22.17 -12.70 -5.38
C LYS A 223 -20.91 -11.88 -5.64
N ALA A 224 -20.84 -11.20 -6.79
CA ALA A 224 -19.70 -10.37 -7.16
C ALA A 224 -19.43 -9.24 -6.14
N GLU A 225 -20.48 -8.54 -5.68
CA GLU A 225 -20.34 -7.48 -4.67
C GLU A 225 -19.85 -8.03 -3.32
N LYS A 226 -20.37 -9.18 -2.87
CA LYS A 226 -19.92 -9.85 -1.64
C LYS A 226 -18.49 -10.36 -1.75
N GLU A 227 -18.06 -10.81 -2.92
CA GLU A 227 -16.68 -11.25 -3.14
C GLU A 227 -15.71 -10.07 -3.23
N ALA A 228 -16.10 -8.98 -3.89
CA ALA A 228 -15.32 -7.74 -3.93
C ALA A 228 -15.12 -7.16 -2.52
N LYS A 229 -16.20 -7.03 -1.73
CA LYS A 229 -16.12 -6.56 -0.33
C LYS A 229 -15.23 -7.45 0.53
N LYS A 230 -15.35 -8.79 0.41
CA LYS A 230 -14.44 -9.73 1.11
C LYS A 230 -12.98 -9.58 0.70
N LYS A 231 -12.68 -9.33 -0.58
CA LYS A 231 -11.30 -9.09 -1.07
C LYS A 231 -10.75 -7.76 -0.55
N GLU A 232 -11.55 -6.70 -0.52
CA GLU A 232 -11.15 -5.41 0.06
C GLU A 232 -10.90 -5.53 1.56
N GLU A 233 -11.81 -6.16 2.32
CA GLU A 233 -11.66 -6.39 3.76
C GLU A 233 -10.44 -7.26 4.08
N ALA A 234 -10.21 -8.34 3.32
CA ALA A 234 -9.03 -9.19 3.48
C ALA A 234 -7.73 -8.43 3.22
N HIS A 235 -7.63 -7.70 2.09
CA HIS A 235 -6.48 -6.88 1.75
C HIS A 235 -6.22 -5.79 2.81
N LYS A 236 -7.28 -5.13 3.30
CA LYS A 236 -7.21 -4.08 4.34
C LYS A 236 -6.81 -4.65 5.71
N LEU A 237 -7.22 -5.87 6.04
CA LEU A 237 -6.79 -6.59 7.24
C LEU A 237 -5.33 -7.05 7.13
N GLU A 238 -4.90 -7.51 5.95
CA GLU A 238 -3.52 -7.93 5.69
C GLU A 238 -2.56 -6.74 5.70
N LEU A 239 -2.91 -5.61 5.06
CA LEU A 239 -2.14 -4.37 5.12
C LEU A 239 -2.01 -3.86 6.57
N LYS A 240 -3.09 -3.94 7.37
CA LYS A 240 -3.05 -3.65 8.81
C LYS A 240 -2.13 -4.60 9.57
N LYS A 241 -2.21 -5.90 9.36
CA LYS A 241 -1.31 -6.89 9.99
C LYS A 241 0.15 -6.66 9.62
N GLN A 242 0.45 -6.34 8.36
CA GLN A 242 1.82 -6.01 7.94
C GLN A 242 2.32 -4.71 8.57
N ALA A 243 1.47 -3.67 8.69
CA ALA A 243 1.81 -2.43 9.37
C ALA A 243 1.98 -2.62 10.88
N GLU A 244 1.14 -3.43 11.53
CA GLU A 244 1.21 -3.74 12.96
C GLU A 244 2.41 -4.63 13.31
N LEU A 245 2.74 -5.62 12.46
CA LEU A 245 3.96 -6.41 12.59
C LEU A 245 5.20 -5.52 12.42
N LYS A 246 5.24 -4.64 11.42
CA LYS A 246 6.33 -3.65 11.25
C LYS A 246 6.44 -2.72 12.45
N ALA A 247 5.33 -2.20 12.97
CA ALA A 247 5.33 -1.34 14.16
C ALA A 247 5.81 -2.07 15.42
N GLN A 248 5.39 -3.33 15.65
CA GLN A 248 5.92 -4.14 16.76
C GLN A 248 7.38 -4.51 16.57
N GLU A 249 7.84 -4.74 15.34
CA GLU A 249 9.23 -5.03 15.03
C GLU A 249 10.11 -3.78 15.20
N GLU A 250 9.65 -2.60 14.76
CA GLU A 250 10.27 -1.30 15.01
C GLU A 250 10.28 -0.93 16.50
N GLU A 251 9.24 -1.27 17.28
CA GLU A 251 9.23 -1.08 18.74
C GLU A 251 10.19 -2.05 19.46
N ARG A 252 10.26 -3.31 19.01
CA ARG A 252 11.22 -4.30 19.53
C ARG A 252 12.66 -3.93 19.15
N GLU A 253 12.90 -3.44 17.93
CA GLU A 253 14.17 -2.84 17.52
C GLU A 253 14.48 -1.59 18.35
N ALA A 254 13.54 -0.69 18.58
CA ALA A 254 13.75 0.51 19.38
C ALA A 254 14.20 0.15 20.80
N ASN A 255 13.48 -0.77 21.45
CA ASN A 255 13.81 -1.25 22.79
C ASN A 255 15.15 -2.01 22.85
N ARG A 256 15.52 -2.79 21.83
CA ARG A 256 16.88 -3.36 21.71
C ARG A 256 17.93 -2.26 21.50
N SER A 257 17.64 -1.30 20.63
CA SER A 257 18.58 -0.23 20.24
C SER A 257 18.84 0.82 21.33
N LYS A 258 18.07 0.77 22.43
CA LYS A 258 18.38 1.45 23.70
C LYS A 258 19.67 0.91 24.36
N TYR A 259 20.05 -0.33 24.05
CA TYR A 259 21.23 -1.03 24.60
C TYR A 259 22.18 -1.59 23.52
N THR A 260 21.79 -1.56 22.24
CA THR A 260 22.54 -2.12 21.09
C THR A 260 22.68 -1.07 19.98
N THR A 261 23.73 -1.19 19.16
CA THR A 261 23.99 -0.27 18.04
C THR A 261 22.80 -0.13 17.09
N ASN A 262 22.25 1.09 16.96
CA ASN A 262 21.22 1.42 15.97
C ASN A 262 21.85 1.74 14.60
N PHE A 263 21.99 0.72 13.73
CA PHE A 263 22.63 0.88 12.42
C PHE A 263 21.89 1.86 11.49
N LYS A 264 20.55 1.87 11.49
CA LYS A 264 19.72 2.84 10.74
C LYS A 264 20.06 4.31 11.10
N THR A 265 20.48 4.57 12.33
CA THR A 265 20.92 5.91 12.77
C THR A 265 22.35 6.25 12.33
N ILE A 266 23.23 5.25 12.21
CA ILE A 266 24.60 5.44 11.68
C ILE A 266 24.55 5.71 10.18
N GLU A 267 23.72 4.95 9.45
CA GLU A 267 23.45 5.15 8.02
C GLU A 267 22.91 6.56 7.73
N LYS A 268 21.93 7.04 8.51
CA LYS A 268 21.46 8.44 8.41
C LYS A 268 22.58 9.47 8.63
N LYS A 269 23.51 9.22 9.57
CA LYS A 269 24.69 10.09 9.76
C LYS A 269 25.68 10.00 8.60
N PHE A 270 25.90 8.82 8.03
CA PHE A 270 26.74 8.64 6.85
C PHE A 270 26.18 9.37 5.62
N LEU A 271 24.87 9.23 5.37
CA LEU A 271 24.17 9.92 4.28
C LEU A 271 24.22 11.44 4.45
N HIS A 272 23.99 11.96 5.65
CA HIS A 272 24.16 13.39 5.95
C HIS A 272 25.58 13.89 5.63
N TYR A 273 26.64 13.17 6.03
CA TYR A 273 28.01 13.57 5.67
C TYR A 273 28.32 13.43 4.16
N LYS A 274 27.66 12.52 3.43
CA LYS A 274 27.68 12.50 1.95
C LYS A 274 26.99 13.73 1.34
N GLU A 275 25.88 14.18 1.90
CA GLU A 275 25.19 15.41 1.49
C GLU A 275 26.06 16.66 1.75
N GLN A 276 26.69 16.75 2.93
CA GLN A 276 27.65 17.83 3.23
C GLN A 276 28.83 17.86 2.24
N ILE A 277 29.33 16.71 1.75
CA ILE A 277 30.32 16.67 0.65
C ILE A 277 29.78 17.33 -0.63
N HIS A 278 28.52 17.08 -0.99
CA HIS A 278 27.89 17.66 -2.17
C HIS A 278 27.71 19.18 -2.01
N LEU A 279 27.22 19.65 -0.85
CA LEU A 279 27.07 21.08 -0.56
C LEU A 279 28.43 21.80 -0.54
N ILE A 280 29.49 21.21 0.04
CA ILE A 280 30.85 21.77 -0.05
C ILE A 280 31.33 21.88 -1.50
N LYS A 281 30.98 20.93 -2.39
CA LYS A 281 31.34 20.99 -3.82
C LYS A 281 30.61 22.14 -4.52
N LYS A 282 29.30 22.23 -4.33
CA LYS A 282 28.39 23.20 -4.94
C LYS A 282 28.58 24.63 -4.43
N ASP A 283 28.70 24.83 -3.12
CA ASP A 283 28.61 26.15 -2.48
C ASP A 283 30.00 26.76 -2.17
N ILE A 284 31.08 25.94 -2.17
CA ILE A 284 32.46 26.42 -1.93
C ILE A 284 33.37 26.15 -3.12
N VAL A 285 33.43 24.92 -3.65
CA VAL A 285 34.43 24.57 -4.69
C VAL A 285 34.07 25.15 -6.07
N GLU A 286 32.79 25.20 -6.42
CA GLU A 286 32.34 25.70 -7.73
C GLU A 286 32.35 27.24 -7.85
N PRO A 287 31.87 28.03 -6.88
CA PRO A 287 31.99 29.50 -6.90
C PRO A 287 33.46 29.97 -6.91
N VAL A 288 34.37 29.22 -6.28
CA VAL A 288 35.82 29.51 -6.36
C VAL A 288 36.38 29.37 -7.78
N LYS A 289 35.75 28.57 -8.66
CA LYS A 289 36.09 28.54 -10.10
C LYS A 289 35.64 29.80 -10.83
N GLN A 290 34.71 30.57 -10.27
CA GLN A 290 34.16 31.79 -10.88
C GLN A 290 34.86 33.09 -10.44
N LEU A 291 35.54 33.10 -9.27
CA LEU A 291 36.31 34.24 -8.72
C LEU A 291 37.24 34.97 -9.70
N ASP A 292 37.62 36.20 -9.39
CA ASP A 292 38.49 37.01 -10.24
C ASP A 292 39.90 36.43 -10.41
N LYS A 293 40.57 36.81 -11.51
CA LYS A 293 41.95 36.38 -11.84
C LYS A 293 42.94 36.70 -10.71
N GLU A 294 42.75 37.82 -10.02
CA GLU A 294 43.60 38.26 -8.91
C GLU A 294 43.31 37.50 -7.61
N GLN A 295 42.03 37.36 -7.25
CA GLN A 295 41.59 36.52 -6.11
C GLN A 295 42.08 35.08 -6.26
N LYS A 296 41.97 34.49 -7.47
CA LYS A 296 42.53 33.16 -7.79
C LYS A 296 44.05 33.09 -7.64
N LYS A 297 44.79 34.14 -8.01
CA LYS A 297 46.24 34.25 -7.81
C LYS A 297 46.60 34.29 -6.32
N ILE A 298 45.87 35.09 -5.52
CA ILE A 298 46.03 35.18 -4.06
C ILE A 298 45.71 33.85 -3.39
N LEU A 299 44.60 33.20 -3.74
CA LEU A 299 44.19 31.90 -3.21
C LEU A 299 45.21 30.79 -3.56
N SER A 300 45.71 30.77 -4.80
CA SER A 300 46.77 29.84 -5.21
C SER A 300 48.07 30.07 -4.43
N GLY A 301 48.40 31.33 -4.13
CA GLY A 301 49.53 31.69 -3.25
C GLY A 301 49.39 31.11 -1.85
N HIS A 302 48.24 31.31 -1.20
CA HIS A 302 47.96 30.77 0.13
C HIS A 302 48.03 29.24 0.15
N ARG A 303 47.38 28.55 -0.80
CA ARG A 303 47.44 27.08 -0.91
C ARG A 303 48.87 26.55 -1.04
N ARG A 304 49.73 27.23 -1.82
CA ARG A 304 51.16 26.85 -1.99
C ARG A 304 52.00 27.08 -0.73
N LYS A 305 51.65 28.06 0.11
CA LYS A 305 52.29 28.27 1.44
C LYS A 305 51.80 27.25 2.48
N ILE A 306 50.51 26.92 2.46
CA ILE A 306 49.85 26.00 3.41
C ILE A 306 50.26 24.54 3.18
N ASN A 307 50.22 24.05 1.94
CA ASN A 307 50.39 22.60 1.68
C ASN A 307 51.71 21.99 2.20
N PRO A 308 52.89 22.64 2.09
CA PRO A 308 54.13 22.07 2.61
C PRO A 308 54.17 21.93 4.13
N LYS A 309 53.35 22.68 4.89
CA LYS A 309 53.42 22.73 6.35
C LYS A 309 53.06 21.40 7.03
N PHE A 310 52.11 20.65 6.47
CA PHE A 310 51.74 19.33 7.01
C PHE A 310 52.90 18.33 6.88
N GLY A 311 53.64 18.36 5.76
CA GLY A 311 54.87 17.58 5.56
C GLY A 311 56.15 18.22 6.12
N GLN A 312 56.03 19.29 6.91
CA GLN A 312 57.11 19.88 7.71
C GLN A 312 56.98 19.55 9.20
N LEU A 313 55.97 18.76 9.60
CA LEU A 313 55.82 18.30 10.97
C LEU A 313 56.92 17.31 11.35
N THR A 314 57.35 17.38 12.59
CA THR A 314 58.35 16.49 13.22
C THR A 314 57.89 16.17 14.64
N ASN A 315 58.68 15.40 15.40
CA ASN A 315 58.35 15.05 16.78
C ASN A 315 58.59 16.18 17.80
N SER A 316 59.15 17.35 17.42
CA SER A 316 59.38 18.47 18.35
C SER A 316 58.14 19.37 18.53
N ASN A 317 57.78 19.64 19.79
CA ASN A 317 56.69 20.54 20.14
C ASN A 317 57.01 21.99 19.71
N HIS A 318 58.25 22.46 19.84
CA HIS A 318 58.66 23.77 19.32
C HIS A 318 58.40 23.93 17.81
N GLN A 319 58.76 22.92 16.99
CA GLN A 319 58.51 22.96 15.55
C GLN A 319 57.01 22.92 15.21
N LEU A 320 56.25 22.12 15.94
CA LEU A 320 54.78 22.07 15.85
C LEU A 320 54.14 23.43 16.18
N GLN A 321 54.58 24.11 17.25
CA GLN A 321 54.07 25.44 17.61
C GLN A 321 54.38 26.50 16.54
N ALA A 322 55.59 26.50 15.97
CA ALA A 322 55.92 27.40 14.86
C ALA A 322 54.99 27.18 13.65
N ILE A 323 54.81 25.92 13.24
CA ILE A 323 53.94 25.54 12.11
C ILE A 323 52.46 25.86 12.39
N ALA A 324 51.98 25.64 13.61
CA ALA A 324 50.60 25.93 14.02
C ALA A 324 50.30 27.44 13.93
N ASN A 325 51.20 28.28 14.45
CA ASN A 325 51.06 29.73 14.37
C ASN A 325 51.19 30.26 12.92
N GLU A 326 52.10 29.72 12.11
CA GLU A 326 52.18 30.06 10.68
C GLU A 326 50.90 29.68 9.92
N LEU A 327 50.32 28.50 10.18
CA LEU A 327 49.08 28.07 9.54
C LEU A 327 47.88 28.89 10.00
N GLN A 328 47.78 29.25 11.29
CA GLN A 328 46.75 30.17 11.78
C GLN A 328 46.86 31.51 11.02
N ASN A 329 48.05 32.12 11.00
CA ASN A 329 48.27 33.40 10.34
C ASN A 329 47.95 33.37 8.83
N LEU A 330 48.25 32.26 8.14
CA LEU A 330 47.96 32.08 6.71
C LEU A 330 46.47 31.83 6.41
N ILE A 331 45.72 31.26 7.35
CA ILE A 331 44.28 31.04 7.22
C ILE A 331 43.52 32.32 7.55
N SER A 332 43.90 33.03 8.63
CA SER A 332 43.27 34.29 9.03
C SER A 332 43.43 35.43 8.01
N GLN A 333 44.51 35.44 7.23
CA GLN A 333 44.67 36.33 6.07
C GLN A 333 43.53 36.22 5.03
N ALA A 334 42.75 35.14 5.03
CA ALA A 334 41.61 34.96 4.12
C ALA A 334 40.23 35.29 4.73
N GLU A 335 40.12 35.55 6.04
CA GLU A 335 38.83 35.80 6.74
C GLU A 335 38.03 36.95 6.11
N GLN A 336 38.72 37.98 5.60
CA GLN A 336 38.13 39.12 4.88
C GLN A 336 37.39 38.72 3.58
N HIS A 337 37.56 37.49 3.10
CA HIS A 337 36.93 36.94 1.90
C HIS A 337 36.27 35.58 2.24
N PRO A 338 35.03 35.56 2.75
CA PRO A 338 34.41 34.36 3.34
C PRO A 338 34.42 33.10 2.46
N LEU A 339 34.28 33.25 1.13
CA LEU A 339 34.38 32.14 0.18
C LEU A 339 35.82 31.58 0.05
N MET A 340 36.83 32.45 0.08
CA MET A 340 38.24 32.04 0.08
C MET A 340 38.63 31.41 1.42
N PHE A 341 38.15 31.95 2.55
CA PHE A 341 38.32 31.37 3.88
C PHE A 341 37.75 29.96 3.96
N LYS A 342 36.46 29.77 3.63
CA LYS A 342 35.81 28.45 3.61
C LYS A 342 36.50 27.46 2.66
N PHE A 343 37.00 27.94 1.52
CA PHE A 343 37.82 27.11 0.63
C PHE A 343 39.15 26.69 1.26
N LEU A 344 39.85 27.59 1.95
CA LEU A 344 41.11 27.26 2.62
C LEU A 344 40.90 26.30 3.80
N LEU A 345 39.82 26.43 4.58
CA LEU A 345 39.48 25.46 5.62
C LEU A 345 39.21 24.07 5.01
N ASN A 346 38.39 23.99 3.95
CA ASN A 346 38.15 22.73 3.24
C ASN A 346 39.43 22.15 2.59
N PHE A 347 40.36 23.00 2.14
CA PHE A 347 41.67 22.58 1.64
C PHE A 347 42.57 22.03 2.76
N THR A 348 42.61 22.69 3.91
CA THR A 348 43.28 22.22 5.14
C THR A 348 42.71 20.88 5.60
N ALA A 349 41.38 20.72 5.63
CA ALA A 349 40.73 19.45 5.94
C ALA A 349 41.11 18.34 4.95
N LYS A 350 41.13 18.62 3.63
CA LYS A 350 41.62 17.67 2.63
C LYS A 350 43.10 17.31 2.82
N ALA A 351 43.94 18.26 3.21
CA ALA A 351 45.37 18.06 3.42
C ALA A 351 45.65 17.18 4.66
N ILE A 352 45.00 17.44 5.80
CA ILE A 352 45.15 16.66 7.04
C ILE A 352 44.82 15.18 6.80
N VAL A 353 43.66 14.87 6.19
CA VAL A 353 43.26 13.48 5.91
C VAL A 353 44.15 12.84 4.83
N HIS A 354 44.73 13.63 3.91
CA HIS A 354 45.68 13.11 2.93
C HIS A 354 47.07 12.80 3.53
N GLN A 355 47.52 13.58 4.52
CA GLN A 355 48.74 13.29 5.26
C GLN A 355 48.58 12.01 6.10
N ALA A 356 47.39 11.77 6.67
CA ALA A 356 47.06 10.51 7.33
C ALA A 356 47.08 9.29 6.39
N GLU A 357 46.52 9.48 5.19
CA GLU A 357 46.45 8.46 4.13
C GLU A 357 47.83 8.06 3.56
N ASN A 358 48.83 8.95 3.66
CA ASN A 358 50.17 8.77 3.08
C ASN A 358 51.26 8.53 4.13
N GLU A 359 51.45 9.47 5.07
CA GLU A 359 52.57 9.46 6.02
C GLU A 359 52.24 8.63 7.26
N VAL A 360 51.08 8.85 7.88
CA VAL A 360 50.65 8.07 9.05
C VAL A 360 50.48 6.59 8.70
N ARG A 361 50.11 6.29 7.44
CA ARG A 361 50.12 4.94 6.85
C ARG A 361 51.48 4.24 6.98
N VAL A 362 52.60 4.94 6.74
CA VAL A 362 53.96 4.34 6.75
C VAL A 362 54.72 4.57 8.05
N LYS A 363 54.37 5.62 8.81
CA LYS A 363 54.89 5.91 10.15
C LYS A 363 53.74 6.32 11.07
N PRO A 364 53.08 5.38 11.77
CA PRO A 364 51.93 5.66 12.64
C PRO A 364 52.18 6.74 13.70
N GLU A 365 53.38 6.82 14.27
CA GLU A 365 53.81 7.86 15.22
C GLU A 365 53.61 9.30 14.70
N SER A 366 53.71 9.54 13.39
CA SER A 366 53.51 10.87 12.78
C SER A 366 52.09 11.42 12.97
N SER A 367 51.15 10.57 13.38
CA SER A 367 49.82 10.98 13.84
C SER A 367 49.85 11.94 15.03
N VAL A 368 50.83 11.86 15.94
CA VAL A 368 50.86 12.68 17.16
C VAL A 368 51.00 14.18 16.87
N PRO A 369 52.03 14.66 16.14
CA PRO A 369 52.11 16.08 15.77
C PRO A 369 50.96 16.51 14.84
N LEU A 370 50.51 15.64 13.93
CA LEU A 370 49.42 15.95 12.99
C LEU A 370 48.06 16.08 13.70
N ALA A 371 47.78 15.23 14.69
CA ALA A 371 46.58 15.28 15.51
C ALA A 371 46.58 16.52 16.43
N LYS A 372 47.71 16.80 17.09
CA LYS A 372 47.88 18.01 17.91
C LYS A 372 47.67 19.26 17.05
N LEU A 373 48.23 19.32 15.83
CA LEU A 373 47.97 20.42 14.89
C LEU A 373 46.49 20.52 14.47
N ALA A 374 45.86 19.40 14.11
CA ALA A 374 44.46 19.39 13.69
C ALA A 374 43.52 19.89 14.79
N LEU A 375 43.74 19.46 16.03
CA LEU A 375 42.99 19.89 17.21
C LEU A 375 43.16 21.40 17.47
N PHE A 376 44.39 21.92 17.41
CA PHE A 376 44.64 23.37 17.51
C PHE A 376 43.92 24.16 16.41
N LEU A 377 43.98 23.72 15.16
CA LEU A 377 43.33 24.41 14.04
C LEU A 377 41.80 24.37 14.14
N ILE A 378 41.20 23.28 14.65
CA ILE A 378 39.76 23.23 14.97
C ILE A 378 39.40 24.29 16.02
N GLN A 379 40.22 24.43 17.07
CA GLN A 379 39.95 25.40 18.14
C GLN A 379 40.15 26.87 17.72
N LYS A 380 41.01 27.14 16.73
CA LYS A 380 41.14 28.46 16.12
C LYS A 380 40.05 28.75 15.08
N PHE A 381 39.58 27.73 14.37
CA PHE A 381 38.59 27.85 13.29
C PHE A 381 37.49 26.78 13.44
N PRO A 382 36.43 27.02 14.24
CA PRO A 382 35.40 26.02 14.53
C PRO A 382 34.74 25.40 13.28
N ASP A 383 34.52 26.18 12.21
CA ASP A 383 34.09 25.71 10.89
C ASP A 383 34.92 24.52 10.35
N LEU A 384 36.19 24.40 10.74
CA LEU A 384 37.07 23.29 10.33
C LEU A 384 36.64 21.95 10.95
N GLN A 385 35.98 21.94 12.12
CA GLN A 385 35.52 20.72 12.78
C GLN A 385 34.62 19.90 11.85
N GLU A 386 33.53 20.50 11.38
CA GLU A 386 32.59 19.81 10.50
C GLU A 386 33.25 19.45 9.17
N LEU A 387 33.97 20.40 8.54
CA LEU A 387 34.69 20.16 7.28
C LEU A 387 35.67 18.99 7.37
N LEU A 388 36.37 18.81 8.50
CA LEU A 388 37.31 17.71 8.71
C LEU A 388 36.60 16.39 9.02
N MET A 389 35.54 16.37 9.84
CA MET A 389 34.71 15.19 10.06
C MET A 389 34.10 14.66 8.75
N VAL A 390 33.54 15.56 7.93
CA VAL A 390 33.00 15.27 6.59
C VAL A 390 34.07 14.65 5.68
N ARG A 391 35.32 15.12 5.75
CA ARG A 391 36.44 14.58 4.96
C ARG A 391 36.96 13.24 5.49
N PHE A 392 36.94 13.00 6.80
CA PHE A 392 37.18 11.65 7.34
C PHE A 392 36.10 10.68 6.88
N VAL A 393 34.81 11.01 7.02
CA VAL A 393 33.71 10.10 6.66
C VAL A 393 33.65 9.78 5.15
N LYS A 394 33.99 10.72 4.23
CA LYS A 394 34.10 10.39 2.78
C LYS A 394 35.17 9.31 2.49
N LYS A 395 36.23 9.22 3.30
CA LYS A 395 37.40 8.35 3.03
C LYS A 395 37.53 7.14 3.96
N CYS A 396 36.97 7.21 5.16
CA CYS A 396 37.08 6.22 6.23
C CYS A 396 35.80 6.26 7.08
N PRO A 397 34.70 5.62 6.64
CA PRO A 397 33.42 5.65 7.37
C PRO A 397 33.49 4.98 8.76
N PHE A 398 34.55 4.20 9.01
CA PHE A 398 34.83 3.59 10.30
C PHE A 398 34.98 4.60 11.45
N VAL A 399 35.28 5.88 11.20
CA VAL A 399 35.30 6.92 12.27
C VAL A 399 33.93 7.18 12.90
N ILE A 400 32.84 6.78 12.22
CA ILE A 400 31.49 6.73 12.78
C ILE A 400 30.98 5.29 12.95
N GLY A 401 31.83 4.28 12.77
CA GLY A 401 31.44 2.86 12.82
C GLY A 401 30.39 2.48 11.77
N TYR A 402 30.43 3.08 10.58
CA TYR A 402 29.59 2.70 9.44
C TYR A 402 30.27 1.59 8.62
N THR A 403 29.49 0.56 8.27
CA THR A 403 29.89 -0.54 7.37
C THR A 403 28.71 -0.91 6.48
N CYS A 404 28.96 -1.15 5.19
CA CYS A 404 28.02 -1.77 4.25
C CYS A 404 28.73 -2.84 3.39
N SER A 405 27.97 -3.61 2.61
CA SER A 405 28.55 -4.55 1.62
C SER A 405 29.47 -3.81 0.63
N ILE A 406 30.55 -4.49 0.23
CA ILE A 406 31.53 -4.04 -0.76
C ILE A 406 31.50 -4.88 -2.04
N ASP A 407 30.41 -5.61 -2.27
CA ASP A 407 30.20 -6.45 -3.45
C ASP A 407 29.77 -5.61 -4.66
N THR A 408 29.08 -4.50 -4.39
CA THR A 408 28.72 -3.50 -5.39
C THR A 408 29.78 -2.40 -5.53
N GLU A 409 29.83 -1.78 -6.72
CA GLU A 409 30.65 -0.59 -6.96
C GLU A 409 30.28 0.57 -6.02
N ASN A 410 28.99 0.84 -5.85
CA ASN A 410 28.49 1.88 -4.95
C ASN A 410 28.89 1.61 -3.49
N GLY A 411 28.88 0.35 -3.05
CA GLY A 411 29.35 -0.08 -1.74
C GLY A 411 30.85 0.16 -1.52
N ARG A 412 31.69 -0.16 -2.51
CA ARG A 412 33.13 0.15 -2.47
C ARG A 412 33.40 1.65 -2.41
N SER A 413 32.73 2.43 -3.25
CA SER A 413 32.81 3.90 -3.24
C SER A 413 32.33 4.48 -1.90
N ALA A 414 31.26 3.94 -1.31
CA ALA A 414 30.77 4.34 0.00
C ALA A 414 31.76 4.01 1.13
N MET A 415 32.42 2.85 1.07
CA MET A 415 33.44 2.42 2.04
C MET A 415 34.83 3.04 1.82
N GLY A 416 34.97 4.00 0.90
CA GLY A 416 36.20 4.78 0.71
C GLY A 416 37.30 4.10 -0.11
N TRP A 417 36.98 3.06 -0.88
CA TRP A 417 37.91 2.44 -1.83
C TRP A 417 38.29 3.39 -2.96
N LYS A 418 39.55 3.35 -3.40
CA LYS A 418 40.01 4.09 -4.58
C LYS A 418 40.10 3.21 -5.83
N ARG A 419 39.93 3.86 -6.98
CA ARG A 419 40.36 3.35 -8.29
C ARG A 419 41.74 3.90 -8.65
N ASN A 420 42.50 3.12 -9.42
CA ASN A 420 43.83 3.48 -9.93
C ASN A 420 43.75 4.16 -11.30
N SER A 421 44.91 4.45 -11.91
CA SER A 421 45.01 5.10 -13.23
C SER A 421 44.42 4.32 -14.40
N VAL A 422 44.10 3.03 -14.21
CA VAL A 422 43.52 2.12 -15.22
C VAL A 422 42.08 1.75 -14.84
N ASP A 423 41.41 2.60 -14.05
CA ASP A 423 40.03 2.45 -13.54
C ASP A 423 39.78 1.17 -12.72
N LYS A 424 40.83 0.43 -12.31
CA LYS A 424 40.70 -0.75 -11.44
C LYS A 424 40.73 -0.36 -9.97
N TRP A 425 39.99 -1.06 -9.12
CA TRP A 425 40.09 -0.92 -7.67
C TRP A 425 41.54 -1.11 -7.18
N GLU A 426 41.93 -0.38 -6.13
CA GLU A 426 43.20 -0.60 -5.45
C GLU A 426 43.27 -2.01 -4.83
N ALA A 427 44.48 -2.50 -4.57
CA ALA A 427 44.66 -3.77 -3.87
C ALA A 427 44.17 -3.66 -2.41
N THR A 428 43.58 -4.72 -1.87
CA THR A 428 43.03 -4.76 -0.50
C THR A 428 44.04 -4.29 0.54
N THR A 429 45.32 -4.67 0.43
CA THR A 429 46.39 -4.22 1.32
C THR A 429 46.59 -2.69 1.28
N SER A 430 46.47 -2.05 0.11
CA SER A 430 46.53 -0.58 0.01
C SER A 430 45.33 0.07 0.69
N TYR A 431 44.13 -0.46 0.47
CA TYR A 431 42.92 0.00 1.12
C TYR A 431 43.03 -0.11 2.64
N ASP A 432 43.37 -1.30 3.15
CA ASP A 432 43.55 -1.60 4.58
C ASP A 432 44.57 -0.66 5.23
N GLU A 433 45.74 -0.47 4.61
CA GLU A 433 46.79 0.43 5.11
C GLU A 433 46.39 1.93 5.10
N ARG A 434 45.69 2.41 4.04
CA ARG A 434 45.18 3.79 4.00
C ARG A 434 44.14 4.03 5.09
N ILE A 435 43.20 3.08 5.25
CA ILE A 435 42.13 3.14 6.26
C ILE A 435 42.73 3.08 7.66
N GLY A 436 43.72 2.21 7.89
CA GLY A 436 44.52 2.15 9.11
C GLY A 436 45.14 3.50 9.45
N GLY A 437 45.94 4.10 8.54
CA GLY A 437 46.58 5.41 8.77
C GLY A 437 45.60 6.55 9.07
N MET A 438 44.43 6.57 8.40
CA MET A 438 43.37 7.52 8.71
C MET A 438 42.70 7.27 10.07
N MET A 439 42.51 6.00 10.47
CA MET A 439 42.01 5.65 11.79
C MET A 439 43.02 5.98 12.89
N THR A 440 44.32 5.73 12.68
CA THR A 440 45.39 6.12 13.62
C THR A 440 45.32 7.62 13.91
N LEU A 441 45.25 8.47 12.88
CA LEU A 441 45.13 9.91 13.09
C LEU A 441 43.87 10.26 13.89
N PHE A 442 42.70 9.74 13.49
CA PHE A 442 41.45 10.04 14.19
C PHE A 442 41.50 9.60 15.66
N SER A 443 41.99 8.39 15.92
CA SER A 443 42.15 7.82 17.26
C SER A 443 43.06 8.67 18.14
N VAL A 444 44.21 9.13 17.61
CA VAL A 444 45.10 10.05 18.33
C VAL A 444 44.44 11.40 18.59
N ILE A 445 43.65 11.95 17.66
CA ILE A 445 42.86 13.17 17.94
C ILE A 445 41.91 12.90 19.13
N THR A 446 41.27 11.72 19.23
CA THR A 446 40.32 11.47 20.33
C THR A 446 40.93 11.33 21.73
N ARG A 447 42.22 11.00 21.83
CA ARG A 447 42.90 10.84 23.13
C ARG A 447 43.62 12.09 23.63
N LEU A 448 43.71 13.14 22.82
CA LEU A 448 44.56 14.29 23.10
C LEU A 448 43.85 15.37 23.93
N ASP A 449 44.57 15.88 24.93
CA ASP A 449 44.29 17.17 25.53
C ASP A 449 44.63 18.32 24.58
N THR A 450 44.05 19.48 24.85
CA THR A 450 44.08 20.63 23.94
C THR A 450 45.22 21.59 24.26
N MET A 451 45.91 22.11 23.24
CA MET A 451 46.99 23.10 23.42
C MET A 451 46.53 24.42 24.06
N ILE A 452 45.25 24.77 23.92
CA ILE A 452 44.69 26.03 24.40
C ILE A 452 44.05 25.80 25.78
N PRO A 453 44.59 26.37 26.87
CA PRO A 453 44.07 26.13 28.21
C PRO A 453 42.59 26.52 28.35
N GLY A 454 41.82 25.70 29.07
CA GLY A 454 40.40 25.95 29.36
C GLY A 454 39.42 25.55 28.25
N LEU A 455 39.90 25.14 27.07
CA LEU A 455 39.05 24.50 26.07
C LEU A 455 38.99 22.98 26.27
N GLN A 456 37.98 22.33 25.70
CA GLN A 456 37.84 20.87 25.65
C GLN A 456 38.03 20.35 24.23
N ASN A 457 38.35 19.06 24.11
CA ASN A 457 38.46 18.37 22.83
C ASN A 457 37.04 18.05 22.29
N PRO A 458 36.64 18.58 21.12
CA PRO A 458 35.29 18.36 20.58
C PRO A 458 35.03 16.93 20.09
N TRP A 459 36.08 16.11 19.95
CA TRP A 459 35.99 14.67 19.65
C TRP A 459 36.68 13.88 20.76
N SER A 460 36.11 13.90 21.97
CA SER A 460 36.57 13.13 23.13
C SER A 460 36.72 11.62 22.85
N LEU A 461 37.31 10.90 23.81
CA LEU A 461 37.39 9.42 23.82
C LEU A 461 36.02 8.72 23.71
N ASP A 462 34.90 9.43 23.87
CA ASP A 462 33.56 8.90 23.59
C ASP A 462 33.39 8.50 22.11
N TYR A 463 34.09 9.19 21.19
CA TYR A 463 34.18 8.79 19.79
C TYR A 463 34.95 7.46 19.63
N SER A 464 36.02 7.25 20.42
CA SER A 464 36.72 5.97 20.47
C SER A 464 35.83 4.84 21.00
N TRP A 465 35.10 5.07 22.11
CA TRP A 465 34.11 4.11 22.63
C TRP A 465 33.05 3.78 21.57
N MET A 466 32.53 4.81 20.92
CA MET A 466 31.53 4.71 19.86
C MET A 466 32.00 3.87 18.67
N ILE A 467 33.26 4.02 18.22
CA ILE A 467 33.82 3.22 17.12
C ILE A 467 33.90 1.74 17.52
N LEU A 468 34.50 1.44 18.68
CA LEU A 468 34.66 0.07 19.17
C LEU A 468 33.33 -0.64 19.38
N ALA A 469 32.38 0.01 20.08
CA ALA A 469 31.06 -0.56 20.34
C ALA A 469 30.22 -0.75 19.06
N ARG A 470 30.47 0.03 18.01
CA ARG A 470 29.82 -0.16 16.70
C ARG A 470 30.41 -1.35 15.96
N ILE A 471 31.74 -1.41 15.82
CA ILE A 471 32.43 -2.52 15.14
C ILE A 471 32.18 -3.86 15.85
N ALA A 472 32.19 -3.90 17.18
CA ALA A 472 31.90 -5.11 17.96
C ALA A 472 30.44 -5.60 17.83
N ASN A 473 29.51 -4.72 17.48
CA ASN A 473 28.10 -5.04 17.22
C ASN A 473 27.79 -5.29 15.74
N THR A 474 28.75 -5.10 14.81
CA THR A 474 28.55 -5.30 13.37
C THR A 474 28.27 -6.78 13.06
N PRO A 475 27.26 -7.11 12.23
CA PRO A 475 27.00 -8.49 11.82
C PRO A 475 28.22 -9.19 11.24
N ALA A 476 28.46 -10.44 11.65
CA ALA A 476 29.67 -11.20 11.29
C ALA A 476 29.89 -11.34 9.78
N GLU A 477 28.82 -11.33 8.97
CA GLU A 477 28.88 -11.34 7.50
C GLU A 477 29.56 -10.10 6.92
N LEU A 478 29.36 -8.92 7.52
CA LEU A 478 29.97 -7.66 7.09
C LEU A 478 31.40 -7.45 7.63
N LEU A 479 31.83 -8.24 8.62
CA LEU A 479 33.19 -8.17 9.16
C LEU A 479 34.22 -8.66 8.13
N THR A 480 35.17 -7.78 7.82
CA THR A 480 36.24 -7.97 6.83
C THR A 480 37.58 -7.53 7.43
N ASN A 481 38.72 -7.96 6.85
CA ASN A 481 40.06 -7.72 7.40
C ASN A 481 40.30 -6.26 7.86
N VAL A 482 39.84 -5.28 7.07
CA VAL A 482 39.91 -3.84 7.39
C VAL A 482 39.38 -3.48 8.77
N HIS A 483 38.34 -4.16 9.29
CA HIS A 483 37.76 -3.88 10.60
C HIS A 483 38.79 -4.18 11.72
N PHE A 484 39.59 -5.22 11.55
CA PHE A 484 40.62 -5.60 12.52
C PHE A 484 41.91 -4.80 12.34
N ILE A 485 42.20 -4.35 11.11
CA ILE A 485 43.25 -3.34 10.87
C ILE A 485 42.88 -2.01 11.55
N VAL A 486 41.64 -1.54 11.38
CA VAL A 486 41.06 -0.38 12.07
C VAL A 486 41.19 -0.50 13.59
N LEU A 487 40.76 -1.63 14.17
CA LEU A 487 40.85 -1.85 15.62
C LEU A 487 42.30 -1.92 16.11
N GLY A 488 43.22 -2.51 15.34
CA GLY A 488 44.65 -2.54 15.66
C GLY A 488 45.30 -1.16 15.59
N SER A 489 45.06 -0.40 14.51
CA SER A 489 45.54 0.98 14.36
C SER A 489 44.97 1.93 15.42
N TRP A 490 43.73 1.70 15.86
CA TRP A 490 43.15 2.37 17.02
C TRP A 490 43.85 1.97 18.33
N TRP A 491 44.20 0.70 18.50
CA TRP A 491 44.80 0.18 19.73
C TRP A 491 46.17 0.83 19.99
N ASP A 492 47.04 0.83 18.97
CA ASP A 492 48.37 1.49 19.01
C ASP A 492 48.27 2.98 19.37
N ALA A 493 47.20 3.64 18.91
CA ALA A 493 46.99 5.08 19.01
C ALA A 493 46.35 5.54 20.32
N ALA A 494 45.45 4.74 20.90
CA ALA A 494 44.52 5.20 21.93
C ALA A 494 44.23 4.21 23.07
N ALA A 495 44.54 2.91 22.96
CA ALA A 495 44.06 1.92 23.94
C ALA A 495 44.55 2.17 25.38
N ALA A 496 45.77 2.67 25.57
CA ALA A 496 46.28 3.05 26.89
C ALA A 496 45.46 4.19 27.54
N HIS A 497 45.15 5.24 26.78
CA HIS A 497 44.35 6.37 27.25
C HIS A 497 42.88 5.98 27.46
N PHE A 498 42.36 5.11 26.60
CA PHE A 498 41.01 4.54 26.69
C PHE A 498 40.84 3.66 27.94
N LEU A 499 41.85 2.84 28.26
CA LEU A 499 41.86 2.02 29.48
C LEU A 499 41.93 2.91 30.74
N HIS A 500 42.71 3.99 30.71
CA HIS A 500 42.74 4.97 31.80
C HIS A 500 41.36 5.67 31.99
N ALA A 501 40.70 6.08 30.90
CA ALA A 501 39.43 6.80 30.96
C ALA A 501 38.23 5.93 31.40
N TYR A 502 38.13 4.68 30.92
CA TYR A 502 36.97 3.81 31.15
C TYR A 502 37.23 2.61 32.08
N GLY A 503 38.47 2.46 32.56
CA GLY A 503 38.87 1.43 33.53
C GLY A 503 38.35 0.04 33.19
N ASN A 504 37.65 -0.59 34.15
CA ASN A 504 37.08 -1.93 34.00
C ASN A 504 36.10 -2.08 32.81
N GLN A 505 35.39 -1.02 32.41
CA GLN A 505 34.49 -1.10 31.25
C GLN A 505 35.28 -1.02 29.94
N GLY A 506 36.33 -0.20 29.90
CA GLY A 506 37.29 -0.19 28.79
C GLY A 506 37.98 -1.54 28.65
N ALA A 507 38.49 -2.10 29.75
CA ALA A 507 39.14 -3.42 29.78
C ALA A 507 38.23 -4.55 29.26
N LYS A 508 36.93 -4.53 29.60
CA LYS A 508 35.94 -5.48 29.04
C LYS A 508 35.80 -5.34 27.52
N LEU A 509 35.73 -4.11 27.01
CA LEU A 509 35.59 -3.87 25.57
C LEU A 509 36.86 -4.24 24.79
N LEU A 510 38.05 -3.99 25.35
CA LEU A 510 39.34 -4.44 24.80
C LEU A 510 39.40 -5.98 24.68
N LYS A 511 38.94 -6.72 25.71
CA LYS A 511 38.87 -8.19 25.65
C LYS A 511 37.83 -8.68 24.63
N LEU A 512 36.67 -8.02 24.55
CA LEU A 512 35.63 -8.35 23.57
C LEU A 512 36.14 -8.22 22.12
N ILE A 513 36.83 -7.13 21.78
CA ILE A 513 37.39 -6.95 20.42
C ILE A 513 38.62 -7.84 20.17
N GLY A 514 39.44 -8.09 21.19
CA GLY A 514 40.69 -8.83 21.05
C GLY A 514 40.52 -10.34 20.94
N ASP A 515 39.56 -10.92 21.67
CA ASP A 515 39.31 -12.37 21.70
C ASP A 515 37.95 -12.77 21.11
N ASN A 516 36.83 -12.25 21.61
CA ASN A 516 35.52 -12.74 21.17
C ASN A 516 35.25 -12.40 19.69
N LEU A 517 35.51 -11.15 19.28
CA LEU A 517 35.31 -10.69 17.91
C LEU A 517 36.28 -11.36 16.91
N THR A 518 37.52 -11.62 17.31
CA THR A 518 38.51 -12.35 16.50
C THR A 518 38.23 -13.86 16.46
N SER A 519 37.54 -14.43 17.45
CA SER A 519 37.05 -15.81 17.43
C SER A 519 35.96 -16.02 16.39
N VAL A 520 35.02 -15.06 16.29
CA VAL A 520 33.87 -15.10 15.35
C VAL A 520 34.29 -15.14 13.87
N VAL A 521 35.52 -14.75 13.53
CA VAL A 521 36.07 -14.75 12.16
C VAL A 521 37.33 -15.61 12.00
N ALA A 522 37.60 -16.52 12.93
CA ALA A 522 38.84 -17.31 12.95
C ALA A 522 38.99 -18.22 11.71
N ASP A 523 37.87 -18.67 11.14
CA ASP A 523 37.77 -19.39 9.87
C ASP A 523 38.36 -18.60 8.68
N ARG A 524 38.20 -17.27 8.68
CA ARG A 524 38.59 -16.37 7.59
C ARG A 524 40.06 -15.98 7.60
N LYS A 525 40.79 -16.33 8.67
CA LYS A 525 42.25 -16.14 8.83
C LYS A 525 42.73 -14.71 8.53
N TYR A 526 41.95 -13.71 8.94
CA TYR A 526 42.28 -12.30 8.74
C TYR A 526 43.57 -11.90 9.48
N VAL A 527 44.54 -11.35 8.74
CA VAL A 527 45.84 -10.92 9.27
C VAL A 527 45.68 -9.83 10.33
N GLY A 528 44.72 -8.92 10.15
CA GLY A 528 44.38 -7.92 11.17
C GLY A 528 43.84 -8.54 12.46
N ALA A 529 43.06 -9.62 12.38
CA ALA A 529 42.54 -10.31 13.55
C ALA A 529 43.64 -11.06 14.32
N ALA A 530 44.59 -11.66 13.61
CA ALA A 530 45.78 -12.26 14.22
C ALA A 530 46.65 -11.20 14.92
N ARG A 531 46.86 -10.02 14.30
CA ARG A 531 47.56 -8.90 14.95
C ARG A 531 46.83 -8.44 16.22
N LEU A 532 45.50 -8.30 16.16
CA LEU A 532 44.70 -7.80 17.29
C LEU A 532 44.72 -8.78 18.48
N ARG A 533 44.79 -10.10 18.24
CA ARG A 533 45.05 -11.09 19.30
C ARG A 533 46.39 -10.87 19.97
N ILE A 534 47.47 -10.73 19.21
CA ILE A 534 48.82 -10.51 19.75
C ILE A 534 48.88 -9.24 20.62
N LEU A 535 48.23 -8.14 20.20
CA LEU A 535 48.14 -6.91 21.01
C LEU A 535 47.37 -7.11 22.33
N MET A 536 46.37 -7.97 22.35
CA MET A 536 45.59 -8.30 23.55
C MET A 536 46.34 -9.29 24.46
N GLU A 537 47.04 -10.26 23.90
CA GLU A 537 47.91 -11.22 24.60
C GLU A 537 49.12 -10.53 25.26
N ASP A 538 49.75 -9.58 24.56
CA ASP A 538 50.84 -8.76 25.11
C ASP A 538 50.35 -7.90 26.28
N TRP A 539 49.20 -7.22 26.11
CA TRP A 539 48.58 -6.45 27.20
C TRP A 539 48.24 -7.32 28.42
N VAL A 540 47.65 -8.50 28.21
CA VAL A 540 47.31 -9.43 29.31
C VAL A 540 48.56 -9.99 30.00
N SER A 541 49.66 -10.19 29.27
CA SER A 541 50.91 -10.74 29.80
C SER A 541 51.74 -9.70 30.55
N ASN A 542 51.87 -8.49 29.98
CA ASN A 542 52.69 -7.41 30.52
C ASN A 542 51.91 -6.48 31.48
N ASN A 543 50.58 -6.60 31.54
CA ASN A 543 49.65 -5.71 32.25
C ASN A 543 49.84 -4.21 31.90
N ASN A 544 50.31 -3.92 30.68
CA ASN A 544 50.59 -2.59 30.16
C ASN A 544 50.19 -2.51 28.69
N ILE A 545 49.91 -1.30 28.18
CA ILE A 545 49.63 -1.07 26.76
C ILE A 545 50.66 -0.07 26.23
N THR A 546 51.38 -0.46 25.19
CA THR A 546 52.29 0.44 24.48
C THR A 546 51.51 1.53 23.76
N SER A 547 51.98 2.78 23.87
CA SER A 547 51.51 3.92 23.09
C SER A 547 52.63 4.43 22.19
N PHE A 548 52.30 5.26 21.20
CA PHE A 548 53.32 6.04 20.51
C PHE A 548 54.12 6.90 21.53
N PRO A 549 55.41 7.17 21.25
CA PRO A 549 56.20 8.12 22.04
C PRO A 549 55.50 9.48 22.11
N GLU A 550 55.65 10.17 23.23
CA GLU A 550 55.31 11.59 23.28
C GLU A 550 56.33 12.44 22.52
N MET A 551 55.91 13.66 22.22
CA MET A 551 56.71 14.59 21.43
C MET A 551 57.88 15.16 22.23
N ASP A 552 59.04 15.23 21.58
CA ASP A 552 60.23 15.93 22.06
C ASP A 552 59.89 17.41 22.33
N PRO A 553 60.54 18.10 23.29
CA PRO A 553 60.32 19.53 23.54
C PRO A 553 60.39 20.45 22.29
#